data_AF-X6PCL3-F1
#
_entry.id   AF-X6PCL3-F1
#
_cell.length_a   1.000
_cell.length_b   1.000
_cell.length_c   1.000
_cell.angle_alpha   90.00
_cell.angle_beta   90.00
_cell.angle_gamma   90.00
#
_symmetry.space_group_name_H-M   'P 1'
#
loop_
_entity.id
_entity.type
_entity.pdbx_description
1 polymer ?
#
loop_
_entity_poly.entity_id
_entity_poly.type
_entity_poly.pdbx_seq_one_letter_code
_entity_poly.pdbx_strand_id
1 'polypeptide(L)'
;MSHQIILWVGSIKLGKKFTRGEYLMDHKVSRPIKDEKMTNEEFKKMSRALLDHIYEGIKNLPEVNGSENVSIEYYRNNTKTDKNEDSHVVKDEKIMNINVTEIGSYQIIINDTKKEIHMFSPISFTHHYIWDESLEQWRSKLDGHYLLELLARELNDHCQGFINW
;
A
#
# COMPACT_ATOMS: atom_id res chain seq x y z
N MET A 1 33.01 13.22 -52.98
CA MET A 1 31.64 12.72 -53.27
C MET A 1 30.77 13.08 -52.07
N SER A 2 30.10 14.22 -52.14
CA SER A 2 29.37 14.82 -51.02
C SER A 2 27.91 14.37 -51.05
N HIS A 3 27.47 13.70 -50.00
CA HIS A 3 26.07 13.26 -49.84
C HIS A 3 25.26 14.40 -49.22
N GLN A 4 24.30 14.94 -49.96
CA GLN A 4 23.28 15.85 -49.46
C GLN A 4 22.14 15.05 -48.81
N ILE A 5 21.87 15.33 -47.53
CA ILE A 5 20.69 14.83 -46.81
C ILE A 5 19.57 15.86 -47.00
N ILE A 6 18.50 15.47 -47.67
CA ILE A 6 17.28 16.28 -47.84
C ILE A 6 16.35 15.94 -46.66
N LEU A 7 16.13 16.90 -45.77
CA LEU A 7 15.12 16.79 -44.70
C LEU A 7 13.76 17.24 -45.25
N TRP A 8 12.79 16.32 -45.25
CA TRP A 8 11.41 16.56 -45.66
C TRP A 8 10.60 17.03 -44.44
N VAL A 9 10.16 18.29 -44.43
CA VAL A 9 9.29 18.84 -43.37
C VAL A 9 7.83 18.62 -43.78
N GLY A 10 7.22 17.56 -43.26
CA GLY A 10 5.82 17.25 -43.47
C GLY A 10 4.91 18.32 -42.86
N SER A 11 4.08 18.95 -43.70
CA SER A 11 3.08 19.94 -43.30
C SER A 11 1.97 19.30 -42.46
N ILE A 12 1.83 19.74 -41.21
CA ILE A 12 0.72 19.38 -40.32
C ILE A 12 -0.54 20.13 -40.79
N LYS A 13 -1.52 19.39 -41.33
CA LYS A 13 -2.85 19.95 -41.62
C LYS A 13 -3.58 20.24 -40.31
N LEU A 14 -3.75 21.52 -40.00
CA LEU A 14 -4.63 22.01 -38.92
C LEU A 14 -6.05 21.47 -39.12
N GLY A 15 -6.48 20.64 -38.18
CA GLY A 15 -7.84 20.09 -38.10
C GLY A 15 -8.88 21.20 -37.96
N LYS A 16 -10.02 20.98 -38.62
CA LYS A 16 -11.18 21.86 -38.70
C LYS A 16 -11.64 22.36 -37.32
N LYS A 17 -11.94 23.65 -37.23
CA LYS A 17 -12.62 24.27 -36.07
C LYS A 17 -14.01 23.64 -35.91
N PHE A 18 -14.20 22.86 -34.85
CA PHE A 18 -15.53 22.39 -34.44
C PHE A 18 -16.31 23.57 -33.86
N THR A 19 -17.40 23.94 -34.54
CA THR A 19 -18.38 24.91 -34.07
C THR A 19 -19.12 24.36 -32.87
N ARG A 20 -19.04 25.10 -31.76
CA ARG A 20 -19.65 24.83 -30.46
C ARG A 20 -21.14 25.16 -30.53
N GLY A 21 -21.94 24.26 -31.06
CA GLY A 21 -23.39 24.43 -31.10
C GLY A 21 -24.07 23.12 -31.49
N GLU A 22 -24.98 22.67 -30.63
CA GLU A 22 -26.05 21.72 -30.94
C GLU A 22 -25.68 20.23 -31.04
N TYR A 23 -25.34 19.65 -29.90
CA TYR A 23 -25.74 18.27 -29.57
C TYR A 23 -26.28 18.24 -28.14
N LEU A 24 -27.49 18.79 -27.95
CA LEU A 24 -28.30 18.50 -26.76
C LEU A 24 -29.14 17.25 -27.08
N MET A 25 -28.47 16.10 -27.05
CA MET A 25 -29.19 14.83 -26.88
C MET A 25 -29.49 14.69 -25.39
N ASP A 26 -30.79 14.63 -25.08
CA ASP A 26 -31.40 14.44 -23.77
C ASP A 26 -31.14 13.01 -23.24
N HIS A 27 -29.86 12.61 -23.20
CA HIS A 27 -29.45 11.50 -22.38
C HIS A 27 -29.47 12.00 -20.95
N LYS A 28 -30.39 11.47 -20.15
CA LYS A 28 -30.29 11.43 -18.70
C LYS A 28 -29.00 10.68 -18.34
N VAL A 29 -27.86 11.34 -18.52
CA VAL A 29 -26.57 10.87 -18.03
C VAL A 29 -26.75 10.84 -16.53
N SER A 30 -26.92 9.65 -15.99
CA SER A 30 -26.89 9.44 -14.55
C SER A 30 -25.65 10.14 -14.05
N ARG A 31 -25.82 11.09 -13.13
CA ARG A 31 -24.66 11.71 -12.48
C ARG A 31 -23.81 10.56 -11.96
N PRO A 32 -22.48 10.59 -12.19
CA PRO A 32 -21.61 9.58 -11.60
C PRO A 32 -21.97 9.51 -10.13
N ILE A 33 -22.35 8.31 -9.69
CA ILE A 33 -22.61 8.03 -8.27
C ILE A 33 -21.37 8.55 -7.57
N LYS A 34 -21.53 9.49 -6.64
CA LYS A 34 -20.39 9.97 -5.86
C LYS A 34 -19.82 8.74 -5.18
N ASP A 35 -18.62 8.33 -5.57
CA ASP A 35 -17.89 7.27 -4.89
C ASP A 35 -17.95 7.56 -3.38
N GLU A 36 -18.62 6.68 -2.64
CA GLU A 36 -18.84 6.83 -1.21
C GLU A 36 -17.50 6.66 -0.51
N LYS A 37 -16.76 7.75 -0.36
CA LYS A 37 -15.47 7.72 0.31
C LYS A 37 -15.59 7.08 1.70
N MET A 38 -14.86 5.99 1.93
CA MET A 38 -14.62 5.37 3.24
C MET A 38 -14.63 6.38 4.40
N THR A 39 -15.45 6.11 5.42
CA THR A 39 -15.53 6.95 6.63
C THR A 39 -14.26 6.84 7.48
N ASN A 40 -14.08 7.78 8.42
CA ASN A 40 -12.92 7.74 9.33
C ASN A 40 -12.91 6.48 10.21
N GLU A 41 -14.09 6.05 10.67
CA GLU A 41 -14.22 4.90 11.56
C GLU A 41 -13.98 3.58 10.81
N GLU A 42 -14.46 3.47 9.56
CA GLU A 42 -14.13 2.34 8.70
C GLU A 42 -12.64 2.27 8.42
N PHE A 43 -12.01 3.40 8.05
CA PHE A 43 -10.57 3.47 7.83
C PHE A 43 -9.79 2.98 9.04
N LYS A 44 -10.13 3.47 10.25
CA LYS A 44 -9.48 3.02 11.48
C LYS A 44 -9.66 1.53 11.68
N LYS A 45 -10.90 1.03 11.64
CA LYS A 45 -11.19 -0.39 11.82
C LYS A 45 -10.37 -1.27 10.87
N MET A 46 -10.32 -0.90 9.60
CA MET A 46 -9.72 -1.73 8.56
C MET A 46 -8.20 -1.64 8.54
N SER A 47 -7.63 -0.47 8.83
CA SER A 47 -6.19 -0.31 8.95
C SER A 47 -5.63 -1.08 10.17
N ARG A 48 -6.34 -1.11 11.30
CA ARG A 48 -5.92 -1.91 12.46
C ARG A 48 -6.12 -3.40 12.20
N ALA A 49 -7.22 -3.79 11.53
CA ALA A 49 -7.42 -5.17 11.12
C ALA A 49 -6.31 -5.67 10.18
N LEU A 50 -5.80 -4.82 9.29
CA LEU A 50 -4.64 -5.13 8.47
C LEU A 50 -3.40 -5.42 9.33
N LEU A 51 -3.07 -4.53 10.28
CA LEU A 51 -1.92 -4.74 11.15
C LEU A 51 -2.07 -6.02 11.97
N ASP A 52 -3.25 -6.29 12.54
CA ASP A 52 -3.52 -7.56 13.23
C ASP A 52 -3.32 -8.76 12.28
N HIS A 53 -3.78 -8.66 11.03
CA HIS A 53 -3.61 -9.72 10.04
C HIS A 53 -2.15 -9.98 9.67
N ILE A 54 -1.36 -8.92 9.47
CA ILE A 54 0.08 -9.03 9.20
C ILE A 54 0.80 -9.65 10.38
N TYR A 55 0.48 -9.20 11.60
CA TYR A 55 1.08 -9.74 12.82
C TYR A 55 0.82 -11.24 12.95
N GLU A 56 -0.44 -11.67 12.84
CA GLU A 56 -0.78 -13.09 12.90
C GLU A 56 -0.15 -13.86 11.73
N GLY A 57 -0.09 -13.28 10.53
CA GLY A 57 0.58 -13.88 9.38
C GLY A 57 2.05 -14.18 9.65
N ILE A 58 2.81 -13.19 10.11
CA ILE A 58 4.25 -13.33 10.36
C ILE A 58 4.52 -14.18 11.62
N LYS A 59 3.70 -14.06 12.67
CA LYS A 59 3.83 -14.88 13.89
C LYS A 59 3.64 -16.37 13.64
N ASN A 60 2.76 -16.73 12.70
CA ASN A 60 2.49 -18.12 12.35
C ASN A 60 3.40 -18.64 11.23
N LEU A 61 4.38 -17.86 10.79
CA LEU A 61 5.38 -18.34 9.85
C LEU A 61 6.16 -19.49 10.51
N PRO A 62 6.29 -20.66 9.86
CA PRO A 62 7.04 -21.76 10.42
C PRO A 62 8.48 -21.29 10.64
N GLU A 63 9.04 -21.56 11.83
CA GLU A 63 10.46 -21.37 12.10
C GLU A 63 11.24 -22.28 11.15
N VAL A 64 11.63 -21.75 9.99
CA VAL A 64 12.39 -22.53 9.01
C VAL A 64 13.78 -22.74 9.61
N ASN A 65 14.03 -23.95 10.08
CA ASN A 65 15.35 -24.46 10.47
C ASN A 65 16.10 -23.65 11.54
N GLY A 66 15.43 -23.26 12.62
CA GLY A 66 16.12 -22.80 13.84
C GLY A 66 16.79 -21.44 13.74
N SER A 67 16.38 -20.60 12.78
CA SER A 67 16.89 -19.24 12.68
C SER A 67 15.99 -18.27 13.44
N GLU A 68 16.54 -17.61 14.48
CA GLU A 68 15.97 -16.46 15.21
C GLU A 68 15.87 -15.20 14.32
N ASN A 69 15.62 -15.36 13.02
CA ASN A 69 15.92 -14.35 12.00
C ASN A 69 14.85 -13.27 11.84
N VAL A 70 13.66 -13.47 12.42
CA VAL A 70 12.55 -12.50 12.31
C VAL A 70 12.04 -12.17 13.71
N SER A 71 12.13 -10.90 14.09
CA SER A 71 11.46 -10.36 15.27
C SER A 71 10.40 -9.33 14.87
N ILE A 72 9.25 -9.38 15.50
CA ILE A 72 8.13 -8.47 15.21
C ILE A 72 7.86 -7.65 16.46
N GLU A 73 7.92 -6.33 16.32
CA GLU A 73 7.45 -5.39 17.32
C GLU A 73 6.15 -4.76 16.84
N TYR A 74 5.04 -5.36 17.26
CA TYR A 74 3.71 -4.82 17.04
C TYR A 74 2.97 -4.75 18.36
N TYR A 75 2.54 -3.53 18.72
CA TYR A 75 1.86 -3.30 19.97
C TYR A 75 0.35 -3.26 19.73
N ARG A 76 -0.28 -4.41 19.96
CA ARG A 76 -1.73 -4.50 20.02
C ARG A 76 -2.22 -3.74 21.26
N ASN A 77 -3.17 -2.84 21.07
CA ASN A 77 -3.99 -2.31 22.17
C ASN A 77 -4.86 -3.45 22.73
N ASN A 78 -4.26 -4.37 23.49
CA ASN A 78 -5.02 -5.25 24.36
C ASN A 78 -5.60 -4.36 25.46
N THR A 79 -6.85 -3.93 25.26
CA THR A 79 -7.66 -3.18 26.24
C THR A 79 -8.01 -4.01 27.49
N LYS A 80 -7.27 -5.07 27.79
CA LYS A 80 -7.38 -5.87 29.02
C LYS A 80 -6.07 -6.59 29.33
N THR A 81 -5.07 -5.90 29.86
CA THR A 81 -4.07 -6.57 30.69
C THR A 81 -3.73 -5.70 31.89
N ASP A 82 -4.22 -6.18 33.03
CA ASP A 82 -3.67 -6.11 34.36
C ASP A 82 -2.89 -4.87 34.79
N LYS A 83 -3.45 -4.26 35.83
CA LYS A 83 -2.92 -3.16 36.63
C LYS A 83 -1.63 -3.56 37.37
N ASN A 84 -0.54 -3.85 36.67
CA ASN A 84 0.78 -3.98 37.29
C ASN A 84 1.81 -3.12 36.54
N GLU A 85 1.91 -1.90 37.07
CA GLU A 85 3.07 -1.03 37.33
C GLU A 85 4.32 -1.05 36.42
N ASP A 86 4.69 0.17 36.04
CA ASP A 86 6.05 0.69 35.85
C ASP A 86 6.87 0.27 34.63
N SER A 87 6.27 0.42 33.44
CA SER A 87 7.07 0.78 32.26
C SER A 87 6.31 1.77 31.38
N HIS A 88 6.83 2.99 31.33
CA HIS A 88 6.32 4.14 30.57
C HIS A 88 6.57 3.98 29.06
N VAL A 89 6.23 2.82 28.50
CA VAL A 89 6.29 2.58 27.06
C VAL A 89 5.03 3.18 26.45
N VAL A 90 5.18 4.35 25.82
CA VAL A 90 4.14 4.93 24.96
C VAL A 90 4.00 3.99 23.75
N LYS A 91 3.04 3.07 23.80
CA LYS A 91 2.77 2.11 22.73
C LYS A 91 1.74 2.69 21.76
N ASP A 92 2.13 2.85 20.49
CA ASP A 92 1.27 3.40 19.44
C ASP A 92 0.66 2.29 18.59
N GLU A 93 -0.66 2.14 18.61
CA GLU A 93 -1.43 1.17 17.80
C GLU A 93 -1.34 1.42 16.28
N LYS A 94 -0.72 2.52 15.87
CA LYS A 94 -0.60 2.94 14.46
C LYS A 94 0.70 2.49 13.83
N ILE A 95 1.61 1.91 14.60
CA ILE A 95 2.95 1.57 14.15
C ILE A 95 3.20 0.08 14.36
N MET A 96 3.64 -0.57 13.30
CA MET A 96 4.18 -1.93 13.33
C MET A 96 5.61 -1.89 12.81
N ASN A 97 6.55 -2.47 13.55
CA ASN A 97 7.90 -2.72 13.06
C ASN A 97 8.11 -4.23 12.90
N ILE A 98 8.64 -4.64 11.75
CA ILE A 98 9.02 -6.03 11.47
C ILE A 98 10.51 -6.00 11.21
N ASN A 99 11.30 -6.62 12.07
CA ASN A 99 12.73 -6.68 11.92
C ASN A 99 13.15 -8.05 11.40
N VAL A 100 13.82 -8.07 10.26
CA VAL A 100 14.40 -9.28 9.68
C VAL A 100 15.90 -9.12 9.68
N THR A 101 16.62 -9.95 10.44
CA THR A 101 18.05 -9.80 10.71
C THR A 101 18.90 -9.65 9.43
N GLU A 102 18.54 -10.36 8.37
CA GLU A 102 19.29 -10.38 7.11
C GLU A 102 18.91 -9.26 6.12
N ILE A 103 17.73 -8.66 6.28
CA ILE A 103 17.17 -7.68 5.33
C ILE A 103 17.19 -6.27 5.91
N GLY A 104 16.85 -6.15 7.19
CA GLY A 104 16.60 -4.89 7.89
C GLY A 104 15.18 -4.81 8.45
N SER A 105 14.77 -3.58 8.79
CA SER A 105 13.49 -3.35 9.45
C SER A 105 12.48 -2.71 8.50
N TYR A 106 11.31 -3.35 8.40
CA TYR A 106 10.12 -2.78 7.82
C TYR A 106 9.37 -1.98 8.86
N GLN A 107 8.75 -0.88 8.45
CA GLN A 107 7.88 -0.09 9.31
C GLN A 107 6.58 0.24 8.60
N ILE A 108 5.46 -0.06 9.23
CA ILE A 108 4.12 0.25 8.73
C ILE A 108 3.48 1.28 9.67
N ILE A 109 3.12 2.45 9.13
CA ILE A 109 2.53 3.57 9.87
C ILE A 109 1.16 3.90 9.31
N ILE A 110 0.16 3.97 10.19
CA ILE A 110 -1.19 4.42 9.83
C ILE A 110 -1.33 5.93 10.03
N ASN A 111 -1.76 6.63 8.97
CA ASN A 111 -2.10 8.05 9.02
C ASN A 111 -3.62 8.26 8.98
N ASP A 112 -4.24 8.38 10.16
CA ASP A 112 -5.70 8.58 10.29
C ASP A 112 -6.19 9.87 9.62
N THR A 113 -5.40 10.94 9.68
CA THR A 113 -5.79 12.25 9.14
C THR A 113 -5.87 12.21 7.62
N LYS A 114 -4.92 11.55 6.97
CA LYS A 114 -4.85 11.42 5.51
C LYS A 114 -5.53 10.17 4.97
N LYS A 115 -5.99 9.27 5.84
CA LYS A 115 -6.55 7.96 5.49
C LYS A 115 -5.63 7.16 4.55
N GLU A 116 -4.37 7.07 4.93
CA GLU A 116 -3.36 6.32 4.18
C GLU A 116 -2.48 5.51 5.10
N ILE A 117 -1.87 4.47 4.54
CA ILE A 117 -0.86 3.66 5.22
C ILE A 117 0.48 3.92 4.55
N HIS A 118 1.51 4.21 5.35
CA HIS A 118 2.88 4.33 4.88
C HIS A 118 3.63 3.05 5.23
N MET A 119 4.27 2.44 4.25
CA MET A 119 5.15 1.30 4.48
C MET A 119 6.57 1.71 4.10
N PHE A 120 7.51 1.57 5.01
CA PHE A 120 8.94 1.68 4.76
C PHE A 120 9.48 0.26 4.62
N SER A 121 9.92 -0.08 3.41
CA SER A 121 10.66 -1.30 3.12
C SER A 121 12.16 -1.00 3.07
N PRO A 122 13.01 -1.86 3.66
CA PRO A 122 14.45 -1.78 3.48
C PRO A 122 14.89 -2.09 2.03
N ILE A 123 14.04 -2.74 1.22
CA ILE A 123 14.34 -3.16 -0.15
C ILE A 123 13.80 -2.15 -1.16
N SER A 124 12.52 -1.78 -1.03
CA SER A 124 11.79 -0.99 -2.02
C SER A 124 11.43 0.42 -1.55
N PHE A 125 12.00 0.87 -0.42
CA PHE A 125 11.80 2.20 0.16
C PHE A 125 10.35 2.45 0.59
N THR A 126 9.89 3.71 0.51
CA THR A 126 8.60 4.15 1.04
C THR A 126 7.47 3.99 0.04
N HIS A 127 6.40 3.36 0.48
CA HIS A 127 5.15 3.16 -0.25
C HIS A 127 3.98 3.79 0.47
N HIS A 128 3.03 4.33 -0.30
CA HIS A 128 1.84 4.99 0.22
C HIS A 128 0.60 4.26 -0.30
N TYR A 129 -0.22 3.76 0.61
CA TYR A 129 -1.39 2.96 0.28
C TYR A 129 -2.69 3.68 0.62
N ILE A 130 -3.68 3.50 -0.23
CA ILE A 130 -5.08 3.88 -0.02
C ILE A 130 -5.96 2.64 -0.12
N TRP A 131 -7.13 2.73 0.49
CA TRP A 131 -8.12 1.68 0.34
C TRP A 131 -8.74 1.72 -1.06
N ASP A 132 -8.71 0.58 -1.76
CA ASP A 132 -9.44 0.34 -2.99
C ASP A 132 -10.76 -0.36 -2.65
N GLU A 133 -11.86 0.39 -2.70
CA GLU A 133 -13.20 -0.11 -2.35
C GLU A 133 -13.68 -1.22 -3.28
N SER A 134 -13.19 -1.24 -4.53
CA SER A 134 -13.64 -2.22 -5.53
C SER A 134 -13.07 -3.61 -5.29
N LEU A 135 -11.88 -3.69 -4.72
CA LEU A 135 -11.15 -4.93 -4.48
C LEU A 135 -11.02 -5.27 -3.00
N GLU A 136 -11.50 -4.38 -2.13
CA GLU A 136 -11.37 -4.45 -0.68
C GLU A 136 -9.91 -4.67 -0.24
N GLN A 137 -8.98 -3.87 -0.79
CA GLN A 137 -7.55 -4.03 -0.54
C GLN A 137 -6.79 -2.69 -0.42
N TRP A 138 -5.64 -2.74 0.24
CA TRP A 138 -4.73 -1.59 0.33
C TRP A 138 -3.83 -1.52 -0.90
N ARG A 139 -4.05 -0.51 -1.73
CA ARG A 139 -3.42 -0.34 -3.04
C ARG A 139 -2.46 0.83 -3.06
N SER A 140 -1.28 0.63 -3.64
CA SER A 140 -0.25 1.66 -3.79
C SER A 140 -0.74 2.81 -4.68
N LYS A 141 -0.47 4.05 -4.25
CA LYS A 141 -0.77 5.26 -5.05
C LYS A 141 0.10 5.40 -6.29
N LEU A 142 1.29 4.80 -6.30
CA LEU A 142 2.30 5.06 -7.33
C LEU A 142 2.12 4.14 -8.56
N ASP A 143 1.99 2.85 -8.31
CA ASP A 143 2.11 1.76 -9.28
C ASP A 143 0.98 0.71 -9.13
N GLY A 144 0.21 0.79 -8.04
CA GLY A 144 -1.06 0.08 -7.92
C GLY A 144 -0.98 -1.38 -7.46
N HIS A 145 0.17 -1.87 -6.99
CA HIS A 145 0.24 -3.17 -6.30
C HIS A 145 -0.40 -3.12 -4.92
N TYR A 146 -0.60 -4.29 -4.32
CA TYR A 146 -1.20 -4.43 -2.99
C TYR A 146 -0.16 -4.54 -1.88
N LEU A 147 -0.45 -3.96 -0.72
CA LEU A 147 0.47 -3.93 0.43
C LEU A 147 0.87 -5.35 0.86
N LEU A 148 -0.11 -6.23 1.07
CA LEU A 148 0.13 -7.60 1.53
C LEU A 148 0.93 -8.41 0.51
N GLU A 149 0.67 -8.22 -0.77
CA GLU A 149 1.39 -8.89 -1.85
C GLU A 149 2.87 -8.46 -1.84
N LEU A 150 3.14 -7.15 -1.80
CA LEU A 150 4.52 -6.66 -1.78
C LEU A 150 5.26 -7.16 -0.54
N LEU A 151 4.65 -7.07 0.64
CA LEU A 151 5.25 -7.53 1.88
C LEU A 151 5.53 -9.04 1.85
N ALA A 152 4.57 -9.85 1.38
CA ALA A 152 4.74 -11.29 1.27
C ALA A 152 5.86 -11.66 0.27
N ARG A 153 5.92 -10.98 -0.89
CA ARG A 153 6.97 -11.18 -1.88
C ARG A 153 8.35 -10.86 -1.31
N GLU A 154 8.49 -9.69 -0.69
CA GLU A 154 9.78 -9.25 -0.12
C GLU A 154 10.25 -10.15 1.02
N LEU A 155 9.34 -10.58 1.90
CA LEU A 155 9.68 -11.53 2.95
C LEU A 155 10.02 -12.91 2.38
N ASN A 156 9.28 -13.41 1.39
CA ASN A 156 9.51 -14.74 0.83
C ASN A 156 10.80 -14.83 0.00
N ASP A 157 11.10 -13.82 -0.81
CA ASP A 157 12.26 -13.81 -1.70
C ASP A 157 13.58 -13.81 -0.92
N HIS A 158 13.58 -13.19 0.27
CA HIS A 158 14.78 -12.98 1.07
C HIS A 158 14.87 -13.91 2.28
N CYS A 159 13.75 -14.42 2.79
CA CYS A 159 13.76 -15.50 3.76
C CYS A 159 13.65 -16.85 3.02
N GLN A 160 14.69 -17.18 2.23
CA GLN A 160 14.80 -18.39 1.41
C GLN A 160 14.58 -19.64 2.27
N GLY A 161 13.33 -20.09 2.31
CA GLY A 161 12.85 -21.11 3.23
C GLY A 161 11.33 -21.17 3.34
N PHE A 162 10.62 -20.07 3.00
CA PHE A 162 9.18 -20.02 3.22
C PHE A 162 8.32 -20.78 2.23
N ILE A 163 8.77 -21.07 1.00
CA ILE A 163 7.96 -21.77 -0.01
C ILE A 163 8.90 -22.57 -0.93
N ASN A 164 9.20 -23.80 -0.54
CA ASN A 164 9.49 -24.87 -1.51
C ASN A 164 8.23 -25.76 -1.56
N TRP A 165 7.35 -25.52 -2.54
CA TRP A 165 6.28 -26.45 -2.88
C TRP A 165 6.78 -27.48 -3.90
#